data_AF-A0A954I6X1-F1
#
_entry.id   AF-A0A954I6X1-F1
#
_cell.length_a   1.000
_cell.length_b   1.000
_cell.length_c   1.000
_cell.angle_alpha   90.00
_cell.angle_beta   90.00
_cell.angle_gamma   90.00
#
_symmetry.space_group_name_H-M   'P 1'
#
loop_
_entity.id
_entity.type
_entity.pdbx_description
1 polymer ?
#
loop_
_entity_poly.entity_id
_entity_poly.type
_entity_poly.pdbx_seq_one_letter_code
_entity_poly.pdbx_strand_id
1 'polypeptide(L)'
;MARKISRHYSDPLDLIWIDAARQLGIEIRRSNEVFASWDGQHTLTLGTPETLDPDDSLAQLIFHELCHAVCEMPDGLTLPDWGLQSDNPEHRVREYACLRLQAALADQFQLRTLMASTTVYRRYFDRIPTDALCDDGDPAVTMARAAHIRLLQSTWFPVLSQALQRTADIARIVAGIAAPDSVWASGEVRTTAVR
;
A
#
# COMPACT_ATOMS: atom_id res chain seq x y z
N MET A 1 -27.37 -30.82 -17.43
CA MET A 1 -26.51 -29.78 -18.06
C MET A 1 -25.98 -28.87 -16.97
N ALA A 2 -24.68 -28.58 -16.94
CA ALA A 2 -24.12 -27.62 -16.00
C ALA A 2 -24.45 -26.18 -16.43
N ARG A 3 -24.72 -25.29 -15.48
CA ARG A 3 -24.99 -23.86 -15.71
C ARG A 3 -23.78 -23.17 -16.33
N LYS A 4 -23.97 -22.35 -17.37
CA LYS A 4 -22.91 -21.49 -17.92
C LYS A 4 -22.61 -20.32 -16.98
N ILE A 5 -21.36 -20.17 -16.58
CA ILE A 5 -20.89 -19.04 -15.77
C ILE A 5 -20.58 -17.87 -16.71
N SER A 6 -21.12 -16.67 -16.42
CA SER A 6 -20.93 -15.46 -17.23
C SER A 6 -20.39 -14.26 -16.43
N ARG A 7 -20.31 -14.40 -15.10
CA ARG A 7 -19.80 -13.38 -14.18
C ARG A 7 -19.00 -14.06 -13.10
N HIS A 8 -17.89 -13.44 -12.73
CA HIS A 8 -17.04 -13.84 -11.62
C HIS A 8 -17.10 -12.75 -10.55
N TYR A 9 -17.03 -13.16 -9.29
CA TYR A 9 -16.83 -12.23 -8.20
C TYR A 9 -15.36 -11.77 -8.19
N SER A 10 -15.15 -10.52 -7.86
CA SER A 10 -13.83 -9.93 -7.63
C SER A 10 -13.92 -9.10 -6.36
N ASP A 11 -12.85 -9.11 -5.56
CA ASP A 11 -12.77 -8.27 -4.38
C ASP A 11 -12.84 -6.78 -4.80
N PRO A 12 -13.77 -5.98 -4.24
CA PRO A 12 -13.84 -4.56 -4.52
C PRO A 12 -12.53 -3.78 -4.27
N LEU A 13 -11.73 -4.20 -3.29
CA LEU A 13 -10.44 -3.58 -2.98
C LEU A 13 -9.42 -3.85 -4.09
N ASP A 14 -9.38 -5.08 -4.61
CA ASP A 14 -8.53 -5.44 -5.75
C ASP A 14 -8.89 -4.59 -6.98
N LEU A 15 -10.18 -4.41 -7.25
CA LEU A 15 -10.64 -3.58 -8.37
C LEU A 15 -10.15 -2.12 -8.24
N ILE A 16 -10.18 -1.55 -7.04
CA ILE A 16 -9.73 -0.18 -6.77
C ILE A 16 -8.23 -0.05 -7.04
N TRP A 17 -7.43 -0.95 -6.48
CA TRP A 17 -5.98 -0.82 -6.53
C TRP A 17 -5.37 -1.27 -7.86
N ILE A 18 -5.96 -2.26 -8.54
CA ILE A 18 -5.59 -2.60 -9.92
C ILE A 18 -5.92 -1.44 -10.86
N ASP A 19 -7.07 -0.78 -10.71
CA ASP A 19 -7.41 0.40 -11.51
C ASP A 19 -6.45 1.56 -11.23
N ALA A 20 -6.08 1.80 -9.98
CA ALA A 20 -5.08 2.80 -9.60
C ALA A 20 -3.73 2.53 -10.27
N ALA A 21 -3.20 1.31 -10.16
CA ALA A 21 -1.95 0.92 -10.81
C ALA A 21 -2.03 1.12 -12.34
N ARG A 22 -3.13 0.70 -12.96
CA ARG A 22 -3.37 0.88 -14.41
C ARG A 22 -3.38 2.35 -14.83
N GLN A 23 -4.00 3.23 -14.05
CA GLN A 23 -3.99 4.68 -14.30
C GLN A 23 -2.57 5.27 -14.23
N LEU A 24 -1.68 4.66 -13.46
CA LEU A 24 -0.26 5.02 -13.35
C LEU A 24 0.62 4.34 -14.40
N GLY A 25 0.04 3.56 -15.31
CA GLY A 25 0.77 2.83 -16.35
C GLY A 25 1.41 1.53 -15.89
N ILE A 26 0.98 1.00 -14.74
CA ILE A 26 1.49 -0.25 -14.16
C ILE A 26 0.50 -1.39 -14.39
N GLU A 27 0.96 -2.48 -15.00
CA GLU A 27 0.26 -3.75 -15.12
C GLU A 27 0.54 -4.61 -13.89
N ILE A 28 -0.53 -5.08 -13.23
CA ILE A 28 -0.44 -6.01 -12.11
C ILE A 28 -0.49 -7.44 -12.63
N ARG A 29 0.52 -8.25 -12.27
CA ARG A 29 0.54 -9.71 -12.49
C ARG A 29 0.58 -10.46 -11.17
N ARG A 30 0.07 -11.70 -11.19
CA ARG A 30 0.07 -12.60 -10.02
C ARG A 30 0.96 -13.80 -10.31
N SER A 31 1.84 -14.15 -9.38
CA SER A 31 2.77 -15.28 -9.50
C SER A 31 2.97 -15.97 -8.16
N ASN A 32 3.28 -17.26 -8.15
CA ASN A 32 3.67 -17.99 -6.95
C ASN A 32 5.20 -18.02 -6.74
N GLU A 33 5.96 -17.29 -7.56
CA GLU A 33 7.44 -17.32 -7.57
C GLU A 33 8.08 -16.14 -6.83
N VAL A 34 7.33 -15.05 -6.62
CA VAL A 34 7.83 -13.81 -6.01
C VAL A 34 6.83 -13.27 -5.01
N PHE A 35 7.31 -12.58 -3.98
CA PHE A 35 6.45 -11.83 -3.06
C PHE A 35 5.97 -10.53 -3.71
N ALA A 36 6.92 -9.71 -4.16
CA ALA A 36 6.72 -8.56 -5.02
C ALA A 36 7.95 -8.40 -5.91
N SER A 37 7.74 -8.03 -7.19
CA SER A 37 8.84 -7.71 -8.10
C SER A 37 8.41 -6.74 -9.19
N TRP A 38 9.21 -5.69 -9.37
CA TRP A 38 9.05 -4.69 -10.42
C TRP A 38 10.06 -4.95 -11.55
N ASP A 39 9.59 -4.94 -12.79
CA ASP A 39 10.44 -5.25 -13.96
C ASP A 39 11.31 -4.08 -14.46
N GLY A 40 11.19 -2.90 -13.86
CA GLY A 40 11.88 -1.69 -14.33
C GLY A 40 11.19 -0.99 -15.50
N GLN A 41 9.96 -1.38 -15.88
CA GLN A 41 9.28 -0.84 -17.06
C GLN A 41 7.79 -0.56 -16.83
N HIS A 42 6.99 -1.61 -16.66
CA HIS A 42 5.53 -1.49 -16.58
C HIS A 42 4.85 -2.62 -15.82
N THR A 43 5.56 -3.70 -15.46
CA THR A 43 4.95 -4.86 -14.79
C THR A 43 5.35 -4.93 -13.33
N LEU A 44 4.34 -4.91 -12.46
CA LEU A 44 4.48 -5.26 -11.05
C LEU A 44 3.90 -6.66 -10.82
N THR A 45 4.75 -7.63 -10.52
CA THR A 45 4.37 -9.01 -10.23
C THR A 45 4.28 -9.21 -8.73
N LEU A 46 3.13 -9.68 -8.24
CA LEU A 46 2.84 -9.84 -6.81
C LEU A 46 2.42 -11.28 -6.49
N GLY A 47 2.79 -11.77 -5.30
CA GLY A 47 2.55 -13.13 -4.83
C GLY A 47 1.07 -13.54 -4.85
N THR A 48 0.72 -14.75 -5.31
CA THR A 48 -0.66 -15.27 -5.23
C THR A 48 -1.08 -15.47 -3.77
N PRO A 49 -2.39 -15.52 -3.44
CA PRO A 49 -2.85 -15.64 -2.05
C PRO A 49 -2.21 -16.79 -1.26
N GLU A 50 -1.83 -17.88 -1.92
CA GLU A 50 -1.19 -19.05 -1.29
C GLU A 50 0.25 -18.78 -0.82
N THR A 51 0.85 -17.67 -1.27
CA THR A 51 2.23 -17.26 -0.96
C THR A 51 2.32 -16.08 0.01
N LEU A 52 1.17 -15.55 0.45
CA LEU A 52 1.06 -14.35 1.28
C LEU A 52 0.65 -14.70 2.72
N ASP A 53 0.88 -13.77 3.65
CA ASP A 53 0.43 -13.93 5.02
C ASP A 53 -1.10 -13.83 5.09
N PRO A 54 -1.79 -14.49 6.04
CA PRO A 54 -3.26 -14.51 6.06
C PRO A 54 -3.94 -13.14 6.21
N ASP A 55 -3.22 -12.11 6.67
CA ASP A 55 -3.67 -10.73 6.79
C ASP A 55 -3.21 -9.82 5.63
N ASP A 56 -2.60 -10.39 4.59
CA ASP A 56 -2.31 -9.73 3.32
C ASP A 56 -3.54 -9.63 2.41
N SER A 57 -3.57 -8.51 1.69
CA SER A 57 -4.45 -8.28 0.55
C SER A 57 -3.64 -7.76 -0.62
N LEU A 58 -4.11 -8.03 -1.84
CA LEU A 58 -3.49 -7.47 -3.04
C LEU A 58 -3.48 -5.93 -3.01
N ALA A 59 -4.49 -5.31 -2.40
CA ALA A 59 -4.56 -3.88 -2.17
C ALA A 59 -3.40 -3.33 -1.31
N GLN A 60 -3.09 -3.98 -0.18
CA GLN A 60 -1.95 -3.60 0.67
C GLN A 60 -0.63 -3.69 -0.09
N LEU A 61 -0.44 -4.78 -0.85
CA LEU A 61 0.78 -4.98 -1.64
C LEU A 61 0.94 -3.94 -2.75
N ILE A 62 -0.12 -3.67 -3.53
CA ILE A 62 -0.06 -2.62 -4.55
C ILE A 62 0.25 -1.27 -3.91
N PHE A 63 -0.41 -0.92 -2.81
CA PHE A 63 -0.17 0.36 -2.14
C PHE A 63 1.26 0.50 -1.63
N HIS A 64 1.81 -0.56 -1.03
CA HIS A 64 3.18 -0.61 -0.55
C HIS A 64 4.19 -0.40 -1.69
N GLU A 65 4.03 -1.14 -2.79
CA GLU A 65 4.92 -1.02 -3.95
C GLU A 65 4.82 0.34 -4.64
N LEU A 66 3.65 0.96 -4.67
CA LEU A 66 3.50 2.33 -5.16
C LEU A 66 4.19 3.34 -4.22
N CYS A 67 4.23 3.09 -2.91
CA CYS A 67 5.00 3.91 -1.97
C CYS A 67 6.52 3.77 -2.21
N HIS A 68 6.99 2.55 -2.50
CA HIS A 68 8.38 2.32 -2.93
C HIS A 68 8.72 3.11 -4.17
N ALA A 69 7.91 2.97 -5.22
CA ALA A 69 8.09 3.74 -6.46
C ALA A 69 8.21 5.24 -6.19
N VAL A 70 7.38 5.79 -5.30
CA VAL A 70 7.42 7.21 -4.93
C VAL A 70 8.69 7.62 -4.18
N CYS A 71 9.17 6.77 -3.26
CA CYS A 71 10.43 6.98 -2.56
C CYS A 71 11.62 7.01 -3.52
N GLU A 72 11.63 6.09 -4.50
CA GLU A 72 12.75 5.89 -5.43
C GLU A 72 12.65 6.72 -6.72
N MET A 73 11.54 7.43 -6.93
CA MET A 73 11.36 8.29 -8.11
C MET A 73 12.41 9.42 -8.21
N PRO A 74 12.79 9.83 -9.44
CA PRO A 74 12.40 9.20 -10.72
C PRO A 74 13.27 7.99 -11.10
N ASP A 75 14.48 7.90 -10.56
CA ASP A 75 15.53 6.99 -11.05
C ASP A 75 15.15 5.51 -10.88
N GLY A 76 14.47 5.17 -9.78
CA GLY A 76 14.06 3.81 -9.47
C GLY A 76 12.99 3.23 -10.41
N LEU A 77 12.20 4.07 -11.10
CA LEU A 77 11.14 3.58 -11.99
C LEU A 77 11.69 2.73 -13.15
N THR A 78 12.91 3.01 -13.60
CA THR A 78 13.55 2.29 -14.72
C THR A 78 14.45 1.13 -14.28
N LEU A 79 14.50 0.85 -12.98
CA LEU A 79 15.36 -0.18 -12.40
C LEU A 79 14.50 -1.34 -11.87
N PRO A 80 14.94 -2.60 -12.03
CA PRO A 80 14.28 -3.73 -11.38
C PRO A 80 14.14 -3.49 -9.87
N ASP A 81 12.99 -3.87 -9.32
CA ASP A 81 12.67 -3.72 -7.88
C ASP A 81 12.96 -2.32 -7.33
N TRP A 82 12.69 -1.30 -8.14
CA TRP A 82 12.90 0.13 -7.83
C TRP A 82 14.38 0.52 -7.62
N GLY A 83 15.31 -0.38 -7.99
CA GLY A 83 16.74 -0.26 -7.69
C GLY A 83 17.12 -0.79 -6.30
N LEU A 84 16.19 -1.44 -5.60
CA LEU A 84 16.42 -2.04 -4.29
C LEU A 84 16.98 -3.47 -4.44
N GLN A 85 17.77 -3.85 -3.45
CA GLN A 85 18.46 -5.14 -3.33
C GLN A 85 18.31 -5.60 -1.89
N SER A 86 17.85 -6.83 -1.70
CA SER A 86 17.47 -7.39 -0.40
C SER A 86 18.64 -7.62 0.56
N ASP A 87 19.87 -7.73 0.05
CA ASP A 87 21.09 -7.98 0.82
C ASP A 87 21.85 -6.69 1.21
N ASN A 88 21.40 -5.51 0.77
CA ASN A 88 22.03 -4.23 1.10
C ASN A 88 21.39 -3.58 2.36
N PRO A 89 22.15 -3.40 3.45
CA PRO A 89 21.65 -2.73 4.66
C PRO A 89 21.14 -1.30 4.45
N GLU A 90 21.70 -0.55 3.49
CA GLU A 90 21.24 0.82 3.18
C GLU A 90 19.82 0.82 2.61
N HIS A 91 19.44 -0.24 1.88
CA HIS A 91 18.09 -0.39 1.34
C HIS A 91 17.04 -0.64 2.44
N ARG A 92 17.46 -1.04 3.65
CA ARG A 92 16.57 -1.11 4.81
C ARG A 92 16.05 0.26 5.24
N VAL A 93 16.86 1.31 5.11
CA VAL A 93 16.40 2.69 5.41
C VAL A 93 15.38 3.13 4.37
N ARG A 94 15.53 2.69 3.12
CA ARG A 94 14.59 2.96 2.03
C ARG A 94 13.25 2.27 2.26
N GLU A 95 13.29 1.00 2.68
CA GLU A 95 12.11 0.25 3.15
C GLU A 95 11.38 1.01 4.27
N TYR A 96 12.12 1.48 5.28
CA TYR A 96 11.56 2.24 6.39
C TYR A 96 10.97 3.59 5.96
N ALA A 97 11.53 4.21 4.92
CA ALA A 97 11.00 5.44 4.35
C ALA A 97 9.68 5.19 3.60
N CYS A 98 9.61 4.10 2.81
CA CYS A 98 8.39 3.62 2.18
C CYS A 98 7.28 3.39 3.21
N LEU A 99 7.58 2.68 4.30
CA LEU A 99 6.62 2.40 5.38
C LEU A 99 6.12 3.67 6.09
N ARG A 100 6.99 4.67 6.28
CA ARG A 100 6.58 5.98 6.82
C ARG A 100 5.70 6.75 5.86
N LEU A 101 6.02 6.74 4.57
CA LEU A 101 5.17 7.34 3.53
C LEU A 101 3.80 6.65 3.47
N GLN A 102 3.79 5.32 3.49
CA GLN A 102 2.58 4.48 3.52
C GLN A 102 1.69 4.84 4.71
N ALA A 103 2.26 4.92 5.92
CA ALA A 103 1.54 5.34 7.12
C ALA A 103 0.98 6.76 6.96
N ALA A 104 1.81 7.72 6.55
CA ALA A 104 1.41 9.13 6.39
C ALA A 104 0.26 9.32 5.40
N LEU A 105 0.23 8.56 4.31
CA LEU A 105 -0.84 8.60 3.32
C LEU A 105 -2.10 7.90 3.82
N ALA A 106 -1.98 6.74 4.45
CA ALA A 106 -3.11 6.01 5.02
C ALA A 106 -3.80 6.78 6.16
N ASP A 107 -3.04 7.52 6.97
CA ASP A 107 -3.56 8.33 8.07
C ASP A 107 -4.56 9.40 7.63
N GLN A 108 -4.34 10.00 6.45
CA GLN A 108 -5.24 11.02 5.90
C GLN A 108 -6.66 10.50 5.73
N PHE A 109 -6.84 9.19 5.64
CA PHE A 109 -8.10 8.51 5.44
C PHE A 109 -8.47 7.56 6.59
N GLN A 110 -7.74 7.61 7.72
CA GLN A 110 -7.93 6.71 8.87
C GLN A 110 -7.75 5.22 8.52
N LEU A 111 -6.85 4.92 7.58
CA LEU A 111 -6.61 3.58 7.06
C LEU A 111 -5.31 2.96 7.57
N ARG A 112 -4.57 3.59 8.50
CA ARG A 112 -3.22 3.15 8.92
C ARG A 112 -3.14 1.66 9.23
N THR A 113 -4.07 1.15 10.03
CA THR A 113 -4.05 -0.26 10.44
C THR A 113 -4.53 -1.19 9.33
N LEU A 114 -5.55 -0.79 8.56
CA LEU A 114 -6.06 -1.58 7.43
C LEU A 114 -5.00 -1.74 6.33
N MET A 115 -4.30 -0.65 6.03
CA MET A 115 -3.27 -0.58 5.01
C MET A 115 -1.85 -0.77 5.58
N ALA A 116 -1.72 -1.40 6.76
CA ALA A 116 -0.42 -1.66 7.38
C ALA A 116 0.38 -2.70 6.57
N SER A 117 1.71 -2.60 6.63
CA SER A 117 2.58 -3.69 6.17
C SER A 117 2.45 -4.89 7.11
N THR A 118 2.25 -6.07 6.55
CA THR A 118 1.99 -7.37 7.20
C THR A 118 3.25 -8.22 7.36
N THR A 119 4.31 -7.87 6.62
CA THR A 119 5.56 -8.63 6.55
C THR A 119 6.40 -8.56 7.83
N VAL A 120 7.64 -9.07 7.80
CA VAL A 120 8.65 -8.92 8.86
C VAL A 120 8.87 -7.46 9.32
N TYR A 121 8.50 -6.48 8.49
CA TYR A 121 8.59 -5.06 8.81
C TYR A 121 7.40 -4.52 9.61
N ARG A 122 6.38 -5.33 9.88
CA ARG A 122 5.23 -4.98 10.74
C ARG A 122 5.68 -4.39 12.07
N ARG A 123 6.70 -5.00 12.68
CA ARG A 123 7.27 -4.52 13.96
C ARG A 123 7.83 -3.09 13.87
N TYR A 124 8.35 -2.68 12.72
CA TYR A 124 8.76 -1.29 12.50
C TYR A 124 7.53 -0.41 12.28
N PHE A 125 6.61 -0.83 11.42
CA PHE A 125 5.38 -0.09 11.10
C PHE A 125 4.55 0.26 12.34
N ASP A 126 4.35 -0.70 13.25
CA ASP A 126 3.59 -0.50 14.49
C ASP A 126 4.26 0.50 15.46
N ARG A 127 5.56 0.79 15.28
CA ARG A 127 6.31 1.78 16.08
C ARG A 127 6.33 3.17 15.44
N ILE A 128 5.81 3.33 14.22
CA ILE A 128 5.73 4.64 13.57
C ILE A 128 4.81 5.55 14.40
N PRO A 129 5.28 6.74 14.81
CA PRO A 129 4.49 7.68 15.62
C PRO A 129 3.22 8.13 14.87
N THR A 130 2.24 8.71 15.59
CA THR A 130 0.97 9.17 14.99
C THR A 130 1.20 10.17 13.85
N ASP A 131 2.18 11.07 13.99
CA ASP A 131 2.70 11.82 12.86
C ASP A 131 3.85 11.01 12.22
N ALA A 132 3.54 10.24 11.18
CA ALA A 132 4.51 9.34 10.55
C ALA A 132 5.75 10.06 9.96
N LEU A 133 5.63 11.37 9.70
CA LEU A 133 6.68 12.20 9.11
C LEU A 133 7.35 13.13 10.14
N CYS A 134 7.04 12.99 11.43
CA CYS A 134 7.74 13.75 12.45
C CYS A 134 9.21 13.37 12.51
N ASP A 135 10.08 14.34 12.77
CA ASP A 135 11.50 14.09 13.00
C ASP A 135 11.71 13.50 14.40
N ASP A 136 12.04 12.21 14.43
CA ASP A 136 12.29 11.42 15.64
C ASP A 136 13.72 10.85 15.68
N GLY A 137 14.60 11.33 14.81
CA GLY A 137 15.98 10.87 14.68
C GLY A 137 16.16 9.63 13.80
N ASP A 138 15.09 9.05 13.24
CA ASP A 138 15.18 7.97 12.27
C ASP A 138 15.58 8.49 10.88
N PRO A 139 16.67 7.99 10.27
CA PRO A 139 17.12 8.45 8.96
C PRO A 139 16.06 8.27 7.85
N ALA A 140 15.12 7.33 8.00
CA ALA A 140 14.05 7.10 7.06
C ALA A 140 13.10 8.31 6.90
N VAL A 141 12.96 9.14 7.94
CA VAL A 141 12.05 10.31 7.95
C VAL A 141 12.43 11.30 6.86
N THR A 142 13.73 11.56 6.67
CA THR A 142 14.20 12.52 5.68
C THR A 142 13.78 12.10 4.27
N MET A 143 13.96 10.82 3.96
CA MET A 143 13.55 10.24 2.67
C MET A 143 12.03 10.24 2.50
N ALA A 144 11.28 9.82 3.52
CA ALA A 144 9.82 9.79 3.49
C ALA A 144 9.22 11.20 3.28
N ARG A 145 9.77 12.23 3.92
CA ARG A 145 9.32 13.63 3.74
C ARG A 145 9.60 14.14 2.33
N ALA A 146 10.78 13.85 1.79
CA ALA A 146 11.11 14.22 0.41
C ALA A 146 10.17 13.53 -0.60
N ALA A 147 9.91 12.23 -0.39
CA ALA A 147 8.99 11.45 -1.20
C ALA A 147 7.55 11.98 -1.11
N HIS A 148 7.08 12.34 0.08
CA HIS A 148 5.76 12.93 0.30
C HIS A 148 5.60 14.27 -0.42
N ILE A 149 6.58 15.17 -0.31
CA ILE A 149 6.58 16.46 -1.03
C ILE A 149 6.53 16.24 -2.54
N ARG A 150 7.36 15.33 -3.05
CA ARG A 150 7.39 14.97 -4.47
C ARG A 150 6.05 14.43 -4.93
N LEU A 151 5.44 13.53 -4.16
CA LEU A 151 4.16 12.94 -4.49
C LEU A 151 3.08 14.01 -4.65
N LEU A 152 2.97 14.93 -3.69
CA LEU A 152 1.98 16.02 -3.71
C LEU A 152 2.09 16.91 -4.96
N GLN A 153 3.26 16.98 -5.59
CA GLN A 153 3.51 17.74 -6.80
C GLN A 153 3.39 16.91 -8.09
N SER A 154 3.21 15.60 -7.97
CA SER A 154 3.15 14.67 -9.09
C SER A 154 1.73 14.42 -9.60
N THR A 155 1.62 13.85 -10.80
CA THR A 155 0.37 13.34 -11.35
C THR A 155 -0.14 12.08 -10.66
N TRP A 156 0.68 11.43 -9.81
CA TRP A 156 0.31 10.21 -9.09
C TRP A 156 -0.60 10.49 -7.89
N PHE A 157 -0.46 11.66 -7.26
CA PHE A 157 -1.19 11.96 -6.02
C PHE A 157 -2.72 11.89 -6.17
N PRO A 158 -3.36 12.47 -7.20
CA PRO A 158 -4.81 12.33 -7.38
C PRO A 158 -5.28 10.88 -7.48
N VAL A 159 -4.50 10.00 -8.12
CA VAL A 159 -4.83 8.58 -8.30
C VAL A 159 -4.75 7.84 -6.97
N LEU A 160 -3.63 8.00 -6.23
CA LEU A 160 -3.45 7.36 -4.92
C LEU A 160 -4.48 7.86 -3.89
N SER A 161 -4.72 9.18 -3.85
CA SER A 161 -5.71 9.81 -2.98
C SER A 161 -7.12 9.26 -3.26
N GLN A 162 -7.50 9.11 -4.53
CA GLN A 162 -8.79 8.52 -4.88
C GLN A 162 -8.89 7.04 -4.49
N ALA A 163 -7.83 6.25 -4.67
CA ALA A 163 -7.81 4.84 -4.27
C ALA A 163 -7.97 4.68 -2.75
N LEU A 164 -7.24 5.48 -1.96
CA LEU A 164 -7.37 5.53 -0.51
C LEU A 164 -8.76 5.99 -0.07
N GLN A 165 -9.33 7.03 -0.69
CA GLN A 165 -10.69 7.47 -0.38
C GLN A 165 -11.73 6.37 -0.62
N ARG A 166 -11.67 5.67 -1.76
CA ARG A 166 -12.59 4.55 -2.06
C ARG A 166 -12.40 3.39 -1.06
N THR A 167 -11.16 3.10 -0.69
CA THR A 167 -10.82 2.10 0.35
C THR A 167 -11.47 2.48 1.68
N ALA A 168 -11.36 3.75 2.09
CA ALA A 168 -11.96 4.25 3.32
C ALA A 168 -13.49 4.21 3.29
N ASP A 169 -14.11 4.44 2.13
CA ASP A 169 -15.56 4.33 1.98
C ASP A 169 -16.04 2.89 2.19
N ILE A 170 -15.32 1.89 1.64
CA ILE A 170 -15.62 0.47 1.90
C ILE A 170 -15.41 0.16 3.38
N ALA A 171 -14.28 0.56 3.96
CA ALA A 171 -13.98 0.33 5.37
C ALA A 171 -15.09 0.87 6.28
N ARG A 172 -15.62 2.05 5.97
CA ARG A 172 -16.74 2.65 6.71
C ARG A 172 -18.04 1.87 6.56
N ILE A 173 -18.32 1.31 5.38
CA ILE A 173 -19.53 0.51 5.13
C ILE A 173 -19.52 -0.79 5.94
N VAL A 174 -18.35 -1.43 6.06
CA VAL A 174 -18.20 -2.71 6.76
C VAL A 174 -17.84 -2.55 8.25
N ALA A 175 -17.65 -1.32 8.71
CA ALA A 175 -17.38 -1.04 10.11
C ALA A 175 -18.54 -1.52 11.00
N GLY A 176 -18.21 -2.21 12.09
CA GLY A 176 -19.19 -2.74 13.04
C GLY A 176 -19.85 -4.06 12.64
N ILE A 177 -19.61 -4.57 11.42
CA ILE A 177 -20.03 -5.93 11.01
C ILE A 177 -18.85 -6.87 10.73
N ALA A 178 -17.64 -6.33 10.58
CA ALA A 178 -16.42 -7.12 10.46
C ALA A 178 -16.17 -7.94 11.74
N ALA A 179 -15.70 -9.18 11.57
CA ALA A 179 -15.28 -10.02 12.69
C ALA A 179 -14.08 -9.36 13.41
N PRO A 180 -13.94 -9.49 14.74
CA PRO A 180 -12.88 -8.81 15.50
C PRO A 180 -11.44 -9.15 15.07
N ASP A 181 -11.25 -10.33 14.48
CA ASP A 181 -9.98 -10.84 13.95
C ASP A 181 -9.74 -10.49 12.47
N SER A 182 -10.66 -9.73 11.85
CA SER A 182 -10.53 -9.26 10.48
C SER A 182 -9.73 -7.95 10.41
N VAL A 183 -8.93 -7.78 9.35
CA VAL A 183 -8.30 -6.49 9.01
C VAL A 183 -9.33 -5.34 8.90
N TRP A 184 -10.59 -5.64 8.58
CA TRP A 184 -11.67 -4.66 8.50
C TRP A 184 -12.16 -4.16 9.87
N ALA A 185 -11.84 -4.85 10.97
CA ALA A 185 -12.19 -4.41 12.32
C ALA A 185 -11.30 -3.25 12.82
N SER A 186 -10.27 -2.86 12.06
CA SER A 186 -9.28 -1.89 12.49
C SER A 186 -9.70 -0.42 12.37
N GLY A 187 -10.92 -0.14 11.90
CA GLY A 187 -11.43 1.23 11.80
C GLY A 187 -11.95 1.73 13.15
N GLU A 188 -11.21 2.62 13.81
CA GLU A 188 -11.82 3.48 14.84
C GLU A 188 -12.84 4.39 14.16
N VAL A 189 -14.12 4.05 14.26
CA VAL A 189 -15.20 4.97 13.86
C VAL A 189 -15.21 6.11 14.87
N ARG A 190 -14.45 7.18 14.61
CA ARG A 190 -14.74 8.47 15.25
C ARG A 190 -16.03 8.99 14.63
N THR A 191 -17.15 8.74 15.30
CA THR A 191 -18.40 9.46 15.06
C THR A 191 -18.11 10.95 15.24
N THR A 192 -18.02 11.68 14.12
CA THR A 192 -18.14 13.13 14.14
C THR A 192 -19.56 13.46 14.56
N ALA A 193 -19.75 13.71 15.85
CA ALA A 193 -20.92 14.41 16.33
C ALA A 193 -20.89 15.80 15.68
N VAL A 194 -21.81 16.03 14.75
CA VAL A 194 -22.13 17.37 14.25
C VAL A 194 -22.46 18.23 15.46
N ARG A 195 -21.69 19.30 15.66
CA ARG A 195 -22.05 20.45 16.49
C ARG A 195 -21.99 21.69 15.62
#